data_AF-A0A183T1L8-F1
#
_entry.id   AF-A0A183T1L8-F1
#
_cell.length_a   1.000
_cell.length_b   1.000
_cell.length_c   1.000
_cell.angle_alpha   90.00
_cell.angle_beta   90.00
_cell.angle_gamma   90.00
#
_symmetry.space_group_name_H-M   'P 1'
#
loop_
_entity.id
_entity.type
_entity.pdbx_description
1 polymer ?
#
loop_
_entity_poly.entity_id
_entity_poly.type
_entity_poly.pdbx_seq_one_letter_code
_entity_poly.pdbx_strand_id
1 'polypeptide(L)'
;SSLRVVSEQGWLGESSVYLFTNGPYAQIISIYEAPRRATHTHDSSTVVVRRGPPYAPRKGVAETDPDWKSIEASVLGHLDESVKAIKWAQGGSRHGFRELFTFLHERLALYATARNDPTKNALSQLSPWFHFGEFFLPHAYLPKFHREWTPATCHLSVQRAILEAQRLRRKHKESVDAFIEEAFVRRELSDNFCLYNPHYDSIEGAWSWAQETLCKHASDERKPAYAMETMEKAQTGDDLWNAAQRQLLTEGKIHGFLRMYWAKKILEWHAGGPEAALAVGLRLNDRYSIDGSDPNGFVVGAAASDAIGSTKPLPTATDELGVMWSICGIHDQGWSERAIFGKIRYMNYAGCKRKFNIAQFVARYPS
;
A
#
# COMPACT_ATOMS: atom_id res chain seq x y z
N SER A 1 -6.64 18.36 -35.00
CA SER A 1 -6.15 17.56 -33.86
C SER A 1 -7.36 17.00 -33.13
N SER A 2 -7.52 15.68 -33.14
CA SER A 2 -8.73 14.97 -32.73
C SER A 2 -9.04 15.14 -31.25
N LEU A 3 -10.12 15.86 -30.95
CA LEU A 3 -10.81 15.80 -29.65
C LEU A 3 -11.37 14.39 -29.46
N ARG A 4 -10.99 13.70 -28.38
CA ARG A 4 -11.76 12.55 -27.89
C ARG A 4 -12.61 13.01 -26.73
N VAL A 5 -13.91 13.14 -26.99
CA VAL A 5 -14.94 13.34 -25.96
C VAL A 5 -15.36 11.96 -25.50
N VAL A 6 -15.20 11.67 -24.21
CA VAL A 6 -15.88 10.53 -23.58
C VAL A 6 -17.05 11.15 -22.82
N SER A 7 -18.24 11.08 -23.41
CA SER A 7 -19.48 11.42 -22.73
C SER A 7 -20.13 10.13 -22.26
N GLU A 8 -20.30 9.95 -20.95
CA GLU A 8 -21.23 8.96 -20.41
C GLU A 8 -22.37 9.72 -19.72
N GLN A 9 -23.59 9.44 -20.16
CA GLN A 9 -24.79 9.97 -19.52
C GLN A 9 -25.02 9.23 -18.21
N GLY A 10 -24.77 9.91 -17.08
CA GLY A 10 -25.19 9.45 -15.77
C GLY A 10 -26.70 9.63 -15.55
N TRP A 11 -27.29 8.70 -14.79
CA TRP A 11 -28.73 8.52 -14.56
C TRP A 11 -29.50 9.68 -13.89
N LEU A 12 -28.86 10.82 -13.62
CA LEU A 12 -29.49 12.02 -13.03
C LEU A 12 -29.53 13.23 -13.97
N GLY A 13 -29.22 13.05 -15.25
CA GLY A 13 -29.22 14.15 -16.23
C GLY A 13 -28.01 15.08 -16.12
N GLU A 14 -27.05 14.76 -15.26
CA GLU A 14 -25.77 15.48 -15.14
C GLU A 14 -24.76 14.92 -16.14
N SER A 15 -24.27 15.79 -17.03
CA SER A 15 -23.24 15.45 -18.01
C SER A 15 -21.86 15.80 -17.45
N SER A 16 -21.07 14.79 -17.07
CA SER A 16 -19.66 15.00 -16.72
C SER A 16 -18.82 14.87 -17.99
N VAL A 17 -18.20 15.97 -18.44
CA VAL A 17 -17.33 15.98 -19.63
C VAL A 17 -15.88 16.13 -19.19
N TYR A 18 -15.07 15.09 -19.44
CA TYR A 18 -13.62 15.17 -19.27
C TYR A 18 -12.98 15.63 -20.58
N LEU A 19 -12.53 16.89 -20.64
CA LEU A 19 -11.81 17.41 -21.79
C LEU A 19 -10.30 17.17 -21.63
N PHE A 20 -9.75 16.31 -22.48
CA PHE A 20 -8.31 16.20 -22.68
C PHE A 20 -7.94 17.04 -23.90
N THR A 21 -7.33 18.21 -23.71
CA THR A 21 -6.81 19.02 -24.81
C THR A 21 -5.36 18.63 -25.07
N ASN A 22 -5.00 18.39 -26.33
CA ASN A 22 -3.60 18.14 -26.76
C ASN A 22 -2.77 19.46 -26.82
N GLY A 23 -2.98 20.35 -25.85
CA GLY A 23 -2.31 21.64 -25.75
C GLY A 23 -1.44 21.74 -24.49
N PRO A 24 -0.54 22.74 -24.40
CA PRO A 24 0.47 22.88 -23.34
C PRO A 24 -0.09 23.14 -21.93
N TYR A 25 -1.41 23.23 -21.80
CA TYR A 25 -2.13 23.35 -20.54
C TYR A 25 -3.24 22.30 -20.50
N ALA A 26 -2.88 21.05 -20.20
CA ALA A 26 -3.86 20.05 -19.83
C ALA A 26 -4.37 20.40 -18.42
N GLN A 27 -5.44 21.19 -18.35
CA GLN A 27 -6.20 21.40 -17.13
C GLN A 27 -7.22 20.26 -16.99
N ILE A 28 -7.23 19.57 -15.84
CA ILE A 28 -8.42 18.82 -15.44
C ILE A 28 -9.41 19.87 -14.93
N ILE A 29 -10.24 20.38 -15.83
CA ILE A 29 -11.36 21.26 -15.45
C ILE A 29 -12.53 20.34 -15.13
N SER A 30 -12.84 20.20 -13.85
CA SER A 30 -14.11 19.64 -13.43
C SER A 30 -15.15 20.76 -13.54
N ILE A 31 -15.87 20.81 -14.67
CA ILE A 31 -16.98 21.75 -14.86
C ILE A 31 -18.22 21.08 -14.28
N TYR A 32 -18.61 21.50 -13.08
CA TYR A 32 -19.95 21.21 -12.55
C TYR A 32 -20.87 22.35 -12.99
N GLU A 33 -21.84 22.08 -13.86
CA GLU A 33 -23.01 22.95 -13.96
C GLU A 33 -23.94 22.63 -12.78
N ALA A 34 -23.78 23.36 -11.68
CA ALA A 34 -24.80 23.35 -10.63
C ALA A 34 -26.09 24.00 -11.16
N PRO A 35 -27.29 23.41 -10.91
CA PRO A 35 -28.54 24.01 -11.34
C PRO A 35 -28.74 25.36 -10.65
N ARG A 36 -28.87 26.42 -11.45
CA ARG A 36 -29.16 27.78 -10.99
C ARG A 36 -30.47 27.80 -10.21
N ARG A 37 -30.39 28.01 -8.90
CA ARG A 37 -31.43 28.73 -8.16
C ARG A 37 -30.80 29.91 -7.45
N ALA A 38 -31.09 31.09 -7.98
CA ALA A 38 -30.73 32.37 -7.43
C ALA A 38 -31.52 32.66 -6.15
N THR A 39 -30.85 33.09 -5.09
CA THR A 39 -31.28 34.21 -4.23
C THR A 39 -30.07 34.75 -3.48
N HIS A 40 -29.71 35.98 -3.84
CA HIS A 40 -28.88 37.01 -3.22
C HIS A 40 -28.02 36.76 -1.96
N THR A 41 -26.88 37.47 -1.95
CA THR A 41 -25.95 37.83 -0.85
C THR A 41 -24.89 36.79 -0.42
N HIS A 42 -23.82 36.68 -1.19
CA HIS A 42 -22.44 37.02 -0.78
C HIS A 42 -21.49 36.73 -1.95
N ASP A 43 -20.96 37.82 -2.51
CA ASP A 43 -19.93 37.82 -3.53
C ASP A 43 -18.57 37.43 -2.92
N SER A 44 -17.70 36.80 -3.71
CA SER A 44 -16.36 36.27 -3.39
C SER A 44 -16.26 34.96 -2.59
N SER A 45 -16.41 33.82 -3.28
CA SER A 45 -15.79 32.55 -2.87
C SER A 45 -14.27 32.67 -3.02
N THR A 46 -13.61 33.25 -2.03
CA THR A 46 -12.15 33.31 -1.98
C THR A 46 -11.61 31.91 -1.71
N VAL A 47 -11.04 31.27 -2.74
CA VAL A 47 -10.24 30.06 -2.59
C VAL A 47 -9.03 30.43 -1.73
N VAL A 48 -9.04 30.09 -0.44
CA VAL A 48 -7.86 30.22 0.41
C VAL A 48 -6.92 29.07 0.07
N VAL A 49 -6.19 29.20 -1.03
CA VAL A 49 -4.94 28.47 -1.24
C VAL A 49 -3.93 29.09 -0.28
N ARG A 50 -3.70 28.47 0.88
CA ARG A 50 -2.49 28.81 1.66
C ARG A 50 -1.31 28.35 0.82
N ARG A 51 -0.67 29.29 0.12
CA ARG A 51 0.64 29.08 -0.51
C ARG A 51 1.58 28.62 0.61
N GLY A 52 2.15 27.43 0.48
CA GLY A 52 3.30 27.05 1.27
C GLY A 52 4.41 28.09 1.11
N PRO A 53 5.42 28.13 2.01
CA PRO A 53 6.51 29.09 1.90
C PRO A 53 7.08 29.07 0.47
N PRO A 54 7.28 30.24 -0.18
CA PRO A 54 7.84 30.27 -1.52
C PRO A 54 9.23 29.65 -1.49
N TYR A 55 9.39 28.51 -2.17
CA TYR A 55 10.71 27.92 -2.39
C TYR A 55 11.51 28.87 -3.27
N ALA A 56 12.60 29.41 -2.75
CA ALA A 56 13.56 30.17 -3.54
C ALA A 56 14.42 29.17 -4.32
N PRO A 57 14.34 29.10 -5.66
CA PRO A 57 15.19 28.22 -6.44
C PRO A 57 16.67 28.58 -6.18
N ARG A 58 17.50 27.57 -5.91
CA ARG A 58 18.96 27.76 -5.83
C ARG A 58 19.42 28.31 -7.17
N LYS A 59 19.90 29.56 -7.19
CA LYS A 59 20.50 30.15 -8.39
C LYS A 59 21.86 29.49 -8.63
N GLY A 60 22.07 28.90 -9.81
CA GLY A 60 23.43 28.72 -10.36
C GLY A 60 23.95 27.30 -10.57
N VAL A 61 23.11 26.27 -10.73
CA VAL A 61 23.60 24.99 -11.28
C VAL A 61 23.18 24.93 -12.74
N ALA A 62 24.14 24.83 -13.66
CA ALA A 62 23.85 24.52 -15.06
C ALA A 62 23.29 23.08 -15.11
N GLU A 63 22.02 22.98 -15.48
CA GLU A 63 21.28 21.72 -15.54
C GLU A 63 21.69 20.96 -16.80
N THR A 64 22.48 19.90 -16.64
CA THR A 64 22.68 18.89 -17.68
C THR A 64 21.63 17.80 -17.49
N ASP A 65 20.98 17.36 -18.58
CA ASP A 65 20.12 16.18 -18.53
C ASP A 65 20.90 14.99 -17.93
N PRO A 66 20.28 14.18 -17.05
CA PRO A 66 20.91 12.96 -16.56
C PRO A 66 21.29 12.05 -17.74
N ASP A 67 22.51 11.54 -17.73
CA ASP A 67 22.92 10.53 -18.69
C ASP A 67 22.27 9.18 -18.36
N TRP A 68 21.02 9.02 -18.79
CA TRP A 68 20.22 7.82 -18.56
C TRP A 68 20.89 6.56 -19.09
N LYS A 69 21.66 6.65 -20.18
CA LYS A 69 22.38 5.50 -20.74
C LYS A 69 23.50 5.05 -19.82
N SER A 70 24.26 5.99 -19.27
CA SER A 70 25.32 5.69 -18.29
C SER A 70 24.73 5.13 -16.99
N ILE A 71 23.63 5.72 -16.49
CA ILE A 71 22.92 5.22 -15.30
C ILE A 71 22.40 3.80 -15.54
N GLU A 72 21.72 3.55 -16.66
CA GLU A 72 21.23 2.22 -17.02
C GLU A 72 22.38 1.21 -17.15
N ALA A 73 23.46 1.56 -17.85
CA ALA A 73 24.64 0.71 -17.97
C ALA A 73 25.29 0.41 -16.61
N SER A 74 25.25 1.36 -15.67
CA SER A 74 25.80 1.18 -14.32
C SER A 74 24.99 0.22 -13.46
N VAL A 75 23.70 0.03 -13.75
CA VAL A 75 22.83 -0.85 -12.95
C VAL A 75 22.57 -2.21 -13.60
N LEU A 76 22.62 -2.33 -14.94
CA LEU A 76 22.27 -3.57 -15.66
C LEU A 76 23.01 -4.82 -15.13
N GLY A 77 24.29 -4.70 -14.73
CA GLY A 77 25.06 -5.81 -14.16
C GLY A 77 24.70 -6.18 -12.70
N HIS A 78 23.83 -5.41 -12.06
CA HIS A 78 23.42 -5.55 -10.66
C HIS A 78 21.92 -5.83 -10.49
N LEU A 79 21.16 -5.91 -11.59
CA LEU A 79 19.72 -6.18 -11.55
C LEU A 79 19.44 -7.68 -11.46
N ASP A 80 18.51 -8.05 -10.57
CA ASP A 80 17.93 -9.39 -10.55
C ASP A 80 16.87 -9.52 -11.65
N GLU A 81 17.28 -9.93 -12.85
CA GLU A 81 16.38 -10.13 -14.00
C GLU A 81 15.37 -11.29 -13.81
N SER A 82 15.50 -12.09 -12.74
CA SER A 82 14.52 -13.13 -12.43
C SER A 82 13.18 -12.56 -11.95
N VAL A 83 13.18 -11.33 -11.43
CA VAL A 83 11.97 -10.60 -11.01
C VAL A 83 11.47 -9.76 -12.18
N LYS A 84 10.30 -10.11 -12.70
CA LYS A 84 9.71 -9.41 -13.86
C LYS A 84 8.98 -8.15 -13.41
N ALA A 85 9.06 -7.10 -14.23
CA ALA A 85 8.26 -5.89 -14.03
C ALA A 85 6.75 -6.20 -13.98
N ILE A 86 6.06 -5.58 -13.03
CA ILE A 86 4.61 -5.67 -12.90
C ILE A 86 3.91 -4.95 -14.06
N LYS A 87 2.73 -5.43 -14.44
CA LYS A 87 1.99 -4.91 -15.62
C LYS A 87 0.80 -4.01 -15.26
N TRP A 88 0.31 -4.09 -14.03
CA TRP A 88 -0.95 -3.46 -13.63
C TRP A 88 -0.75 -2.05 -13.03
N ALA A 89 0.29 -1.81 -12.25
CA ALA A 89 0.62 -0.48 -11.70
C ALA A 89 1.69 0.22 -12.54
N GLN A 90 1.26 1.08 -13.46
CA GLN A 90 2.19 1.91 -14.23
C GLN A 90 2.63 3.12 -13.41
N GLY A 91 3.92 3.47 -13.49
CA GLY A 91 4.49 4.59 -12.75
C GLY A 91 3.92 5.97 -13.15
N GLY A 92 4.15 6.96 -12.29
CA GLY A 92 3.86 8.38 -12.55
C GLY A 92 2.46 8.86 -12.14
N SER A 93 2.35 10.19 -11.96
CA SER A 93 1.19 10.90 -11.41
C SER A 93 -0.12 10.55 -12.07
N ARG A 94 -0.13 10.50 -13.40
CA ARG A 94 -1.36 10.25 -14.16
C ARG A 94 -1.98 8.90 -13.76
N HIS A 95 -1.17 7.88 -13.59
CA HIS A 95 -1.63 6.54 -13.23
C HIS A 95 -2.03 6.47 -11.75
N GLY A 96 -1.29 7.14 -10.86
CA GLY A 96 -1.65 7.22 -9.44
C GLY A 96 -2.98 7.94 -9.20
N PHE A 97 -3.21 9.07 -9.86
CA PHE A 97 -4.51 9.76 -9.80
C PHE A 97 -5.64 8.93 -10.42
N ARG A 98 -5.38 8.24 -11.54
CA ARG A 98 -6.37 7.35 -12.14
C ARG A 98 -6.79 6.27 -11.14
N GLU A 99 -5.84 5.58 -10.53
CA GLU A 99 -6.13 4.53 -9.54
C GLU A 99 -6.85 5.09 -8.31
N LEU A 100 -6.45 6.26 -7.82
CA LEU A 100 -7.12 6.95 -6.72
C LEU A 100 -8.59 7.21 -7.05
N PHE A 101 -8.89 7.79 -8.20
CA PHE A 101 -10.28 8.09 -8.54
C PHE A 101 -11.09 6.83 -8.82
N THR A 102 -10.51 5.78 -9.42
CA THR A 102 -11.15 4.46 -9.53
C THR A 102 -11.48 3.90 -8.14
N PHE A 103 -10.54 3.94 -7.19
CA PHE A 103 -10.81 3.54 -5.80
C PHE A 103 -11.97 4.35 -5.20
N LEU A 104 -11.89 5.67 -5.25
CA LEU A 104 -12.88 6.56 -4.63
C LEU A 104 -14.30 6.38 -5.18
N HIS A 105 -14.45 6.08 -6.47
CA HIS A 105 -15.76 6.00 -7.13
C HIS A 105 -16.33 4.56 -7.15
N GLU A 106 -15.47 3.54 -7.29
CA GLU A 106 -15.91 2.17 -7.52
C GLU A 106 -15.78 1.26 -6.29
N ARG A 107 -14.77 1.51 -5.43
CA ARG A 107 -14.39 0.56 -4.37
C ARG A 107 -14.51 1.10 -2.95
N LEU A 108 -14.41 2.41 -2.77
CA LEU A 108 -14.45 3.06 -1.46
C LEU A 108 -15.70 2.67 -0.67
N ALA A 109 -16.86 2.59 -1.31
CA ALA A 109 -18.11 2.17 -0.65
C ALA A 109 -18.01 0.79 0.03
N LEU A 110 -17.17 -0.11 -0.52
CA LEU A 110 -16.95 -1.46 -0.02
C LEU A 110 -15.78 -1.55 0.97
N TYR A 111 -14.88 -0.56 1.01
CA TYR A 111 -13.60 -0.63 1.73
C TYR A 111 -13.75 -1.09 3.19
N ALA A 112 -14.59 -0.42 3.98
CA ALA A 112 -14.76 -0.75 5.40
C ALA A 112 -15.20 -2.21 5.65
N THR A 113 -16.04 -2.76 4.78
CA THR A 113 -16.67 -4.07 4.98
C THR A 113 -15.93 -5.21 4.27
N ALA A 114 -15.18 -4.90 3.21
CA ALA A 114 -14.61 -5.89 2.31
C ALA A 114 -13.08 -5.89 2.22
N ARG A 115 -12.35 -4.92 2.80
CA ARG A 115 -10.87 -4.88 2.78
C ARG A 115 -10.17 -6.11 3.39
N ASN A 116 -10.89 -6.87 4.22
CA ASN A 116 -10.37 -8.09 4.84
C ASN A 116 -10.63 -9.35 3.99
N ASP A 117 -11.34 -9.22 2.87
CA ASP A 117 -11.74 -10.33 2.02
C ASP A 117 -10.90 -10.32 0.73
N PRO A 118 -9.87 -11.16 0.63
CA PRO A 118 -8.98 -11.17 -0.52
C PRO A 118 -9.68 -11.55 -1.83
N THR A 119 -10.90 -12.12 -1.78
CA THR A 119 -11.69 -12.42 -2.98
C THR A 119 -12.40 -11.19 -3.57
N LYS A 120 -12.45 -10.09 -2.82
CA LYS A 120 -13.10 -8.84 -3.23
C LYS A 120 -12.07 -7.80 -3.64
N ASN A 121 -12.33 -7.12 -4.75
CA ASN A 121 -11.55 -5.96 -5.14
C ASN A 121 -12.04 -4.73 -4.35
N ALA A 122 -11.62 -4.64 -3.09
CA ALA A 122 -12.04 -3.57 -2.19
C ALA A 122 -10.92 -2.58 -1.86
N LEU A 123 -9.66 -2.97 -1.99
CA LEU A 123 -8.51 -2.16 -1.58
C LEU A 123 -8.30 -0.94 -2.48
N SER A 124 -7.51 0.01 -1.98
CA SER A 124 -7.15 1.21 -2.75
C SER A 124 -6.24 0.89 -3.92
N GLN A 125 -5.35 -0.10 -3.74
CA GLN A 125 -4.25 -0.45 -4.64
C GLN A 125 -3.21 0.66 -4.81
N LEU A 126 -3.21 1.66 -3.92
CA LEU A 126 -2.37 2.86 -4.05
C LEU A 126 -0.93 2.71 -3.51
N SER A 127 -0.64 1.65 -2.77
CA SER A 127 0.68 1.41 -2.16
C SER A 127 1.87 1.57 -3.11
N PRO A 128 1.83 1.15 -4.40
CA PRO A 128 2.97 1.36 -5.30
C PRO A 128 3.25 2.85 -5.56
N TRP A 129 2.20 3.68 -5.64
CA TRP A 129 2.37 5.12 -5.87
C TRP A 129 2.67 5.89 -4.59
N PHE A 130 2.28 5.38 -3.42
CA PHE A 130 2.65 5.96 -2.14
C PHE A 130 4.12 5.69 -1.82
N HIS A 131 4.59 4.46 -2.02
CA HIS A 131 5.99 4.06 -1.82
C HIS A 131 6.96 4.96 -2.62
N PHE A 132 6.73 5.12 -3.94
CA PHE A 132 7.56 6.00 -4.77
C PHE A 132 7.14 7.49 -4.74
N GLY A 133 6.08 7.83 -4.01
CA GLY A 133 5.43 9.15 -4.01
C GLY A 133 6.15 10.23 -3.20
N GLU A 134 7.13 9.85 -2.40
CA GLU A 134 7.91 10.79 -1.58
C GLU A 134 9.07 11.44 -2.33
N PHE A 135 9.32 11.04 -3.58
CA PHE A 135 10.24 11.74 -4.47
C PHE A 135 9.60 13.04 -4.98
N PHE A 136 9.58 14.05 -4.11
CA PHE A 136 9.33 15.44 -4.49
C PHE A 136 10.55 15.94 -5.27
N LEU A 137 10.56 15.77 -6.59
CA LEU A 137 11.39 16.63 -7.44
C LEU A 137 10.73 18.01 -7.43
N PRO A 138 11.43 19.08 -6.98
CA PRO A 138 10.86 20.42 -6.99
C PRO A 138 10.33 20.76 -8.38
N HIS A 139 9.12 21.31 -8.45
CA HIS A 139 8.44 21.75 -9.68
C HIS A 139 9.14 22.92 -10.41
N ALA A 140 10.41 23.20 -10.08
CA ALA A 140 11.22 24.28 -10.61
C ALA A 140 12.11 23.86 -11.80
N TYR A 141 12.09 22.58 -12.20
CA TYR A 141 13.08 21.96 -13.09
C TYR A 141 12.50 21.41 -14.41
N LEU A 142 11.63 22.16 -15.11
CA LEU A 142 11.25 21.83 -16.50
C LEU A 142 11.37 23.06 -17.42
N PRO A 143 12.21 23.01 -18.46
CA PRO A 143 12.42 24.14 -19.37
C PRO A 143 11.21 24.36 -20.29
N LYS A 144 11.00 25.63 -20.64
CA LYS A 144 9.94 26.17 -21.50
C LYS A 144 9.94 25.69 -22.96
N PHE A 145 10.70 24.67 -23.35
CA PHE A 145 10.84 24.29 -24.76
C PHE A 145 10.96 22.78 -24.95
N HIS A 146 9.86 22.06 -24.77
CA HIS A 146 9.50 20.93 -25.63
C HIS A 146 7.97 20.80 -25.62
N ARG A 147 7.39 20.72 -26.83
CA ARG A 147 5.94 20.74 -27.09
C ARG A 147 5.27 19.37 -26.87
N GLU A 148 5.95 18.48 -26.16
CA GLU A 148 5.50 17.15 -25.76
C GLU A 148 5.75 17.00 -24.26
N TRP A 149 4.72 16.60 -23.54
CA TRP A 149 4.68 16.50 -22.08
C TRP A 149 5.66 15.41 -21.61
N THR A 150 6.80 15.79 -21.03
CA THR A 150 7.61 14.90 -20.19
C THR A 150 7.19 15.09 -18.73
N PRO A 151 6.47 14.13 -18.12
CA PRO A 151 6.00 14.28 -16.75
C PRO A 151 7.19 14.32 -15.79
N ALA A 152 7.35 15.43 -15.08
CA ALA A 152 8.06 15.41 -13.81
C ALA A 152 7.36 14.40 -12.88
N THR A 153 8.12 13.37 -12.52
CA THR A 153 7.72 12.06 -12.02
C THR A 153 7.26 12.09 -10.55
N CYS A 154 6.28 12.91 -10.19
CA CYS A 154 5.60 12.73 -8.90
C CYS A 154 4.68 11.50 -9.03
N HIS A 155 4.56 10.62 -8.03
CA HIS A 155 3.61 9.48 -8.10
C HIS A 155 2.26 9.87 -7.52
N LEU A 156 2.07 9.86 -6.21
CA LEU A 156 0.86 10.36 -5.58
C LEU A 156 1.17 10.63 -4.11
N SER A 157 0.96 11.86 -3.62
CA SER A 157 1.11 12.11 -2.19
C SER A 157 -0.09 11.57 -1.43
N VAL A 158 0.17 10.93 -0.30
CA VAL A 158 -0.86 10.36 0.58
C VAL A 158 -1.81 11.44 1.09
N GLN A 159 -1.29 12.63 1.41
CA GLN A 159 -2.10 13.77 1.84
C GLN A 159 -3.11 14.17 0.77
N ARG A 160 -2.73 14.10 -0.52
CA ARG A 160 -3.65 14.38 -1.64
C ARG A 160 -4.76 13.34 -1.72
N ALA A 161 -4.43 12.06 -1.56
CA ALA A 161 -5.42 10.98 -1.54
C ALA A 161 -6.41 11.13 -0.38
N ILE A 162 -5.92 11.46 0.82
CA ILE A 162 -6.75 11.71 2.01
C ILE A 162 -7.71 12.89 1.78
N LEU A 163 -7.22 14.01 1.24
CA LEU A 163 -8.05 15.19 0.95
C LEU A 163 -9.19 14.87 -0.03
N GLU A 164 -8.93 14.03 -1.05
CA GLU A 164 -9.97 13.61 -1.99
C GLU A 164 -10.96 12.62 -1.33
N ALA A 165 -10.48 11.67 -0.52
CA ALA A 165 -11.34 10.76 0.23
C ALA A 165 -12.26 11.50 1.22
N GLN A 166 -11.74 12.52 1.91
CA GLN A 166 -12.50 13.33 2.87
C GLN A 166 -13.74 13.99 2.26
N ARG A 167 -13.71 14.33 0.96
CA ARG A 167 -14.88 14.89 0.25
C ARG A 167 -16.05 13.92 0.19
N LEU A 168 -15.77 12.62 0.18
CA LEU A 168 -16.76 11.54 0.12
C LEU A 168 -17.20 11.06 1.51
N ARG A 169 -16.62 11.61 2.59
CA ARG A 169 -16.89 11.16 3.97
C ARG A 169 -18.37 11.27 4.36
N ARG A 170 -19.09 12.27 3.85
CA ARG A 170 -20.54 12.41 4.09
C ARG A 170 -21.35 11.22 3.55
N LYS A 171 -20.88 10.59 2.48
CA LYS A 171 -21.54 9.47 1.80
C LYS A 171 -21.02 8.10 2.26
N HIS A 172 -19.72 8.00 2.54
CA HIS A 172 -19.03 6.75 2.86
C HIS A 172 -18.20 6.87 4.13
N LYS A 173 -18.83 7.26 5.24
CA LYS A 173 -18.13 7.65 6.48
C LYS A 173 -17.21 6.53 7.00
N GLU A 174 -17.71 5.31 7.19
CA GLU A 174 -16.88 4.23 7.76
C GLU A 174 -15.69 3.89 6.86
N SER A 175 -15.90 3.87 5.54
CA SER A 175 -14.84 3.57 4.58
C SER A 175 -13.79 4.66 4.50
N VAL A 176 -14.18 5.93 4.55
CA VAL A 176 -13.22 7.04 4.55
C VAL A 176 -12.44 7.07 5.85
N ASP A 177 -13.09 6.90 7.00
CA ASP A 177 -12.41 6.86 8.29
C ASP A 177 -11.44 5.68 8.36
N ALA A 178 -11.84 4.50 7.87
CA ALA A 178 -10.95 3.35 7.75
C ALA A 178 -9.77 3.63 6.81
N PHE A 179 -10.01 4.19 5.62
CA PHE A 179 -8.94 4.52 4.68
C PHE A 179 -7.93 5.51 5.27
N ILE A 180 -8.38 6.51 6.03
CA ILE A 180 -7.50 7.49 6.69
C ILE A 180 -6.68 6.85 7.82
N GLU A 181 -7.29 5.99 8.65
CA GLU A 181 -6.56 5.23 9.66
C GLU A 181 -5.40 4.45 9.03
N GLU A 182 -5.66 3.77 7.91
CA GLU A 182 -4.64 2.99 7.21
C GLU A 182 -3.59 3.87 6.51
N ALA A 183 -4.03 4.88 5.74
CA ALA A 183 -3.13 5.70 4.94
C ALA A 183 -2.32 6.71 5.76
N PHE A 184 -2.82 7.13 6.92
CA PHE A 184 -2.16 8.13 7.76
C PHE A 184 -1.58 7.50 9.03
N VAL A 185 -2.44 7.00 9.92
CA VAL A 185 -2.01 6.56 11.27
C VAL A 185 -1.06 5.38 11.18
N ARG A 186 -1.42 4.35 10.40
CA ARG A 186 -0.60 3.13 10.28
C ARG A 186 0.68 3.38 9.50
N ARG A 187 0.59 4.16 8.43
CA ARG A 187 1.73 4.53 7.60
C ARG A 187 2.79 5.29 8.41
N GLU A 188 2.39 6.39 9.04
CA GLU A 188 3.33 7.24 9.80
C GLU A 188 3.80 6.59 11.11
N LEU A 189 3.04 5.63 11.66
CA LEU A 189 3.50 4.80 12.77
C LEU A 189 4.68 3.90 12.37
N SER A 190 4.71 3.43 11.12
CA SER A 190 5.82 2.65 10.60
C SER A 190 7.07 3.50 10.42
N ASP A 191 6.92 4.71 9.88
CA ASP A 191 8.01 5.68 9.82
C ASP A 191 8.54 6.00 11.22
N ASN A 192 7.64 6.20 12.20
CA ASN A 192 8.02 6.42 13.58
C ASN A 192 8.88 5.27 14.13
N PHE A 193 8.46 4.02 13.92
CA PHE A 193 9.23 2.87 14.40
C PHE A 193 10.60 2.78 13.73
N CYS A 194 10.68 2.86 12.40
CA CYS A 194 11.96 2.79 11.68
C CYS A 194 12.89 3.97 11.99
N LEU A 195 12.34 5.16 12.26
CA LEU A 195 13.12 6.34 12.62
C LEU A 195 13.73 6.24 14.02
N TYR A 196 12.95 5.75 14.99
CA TYR A 196 13.35 5.74 16.40
C TYR A 196 13.94 4.40 16.88
N ASN A 197 13.89 3.35 16.06
CA ASN A 197 14.43 2.05 16.38
C ASN A 197 15.49 1.62 15.36
N PRO A 198 16.80 1.67 15.70
CA PRO A 198 17.86 1.26 14.78
C PRO A 198 17.85 -0.25 14.46
N HIS A 199 17.12 -1.04 15.22
CA HIS A 199 16.95 -2.49 15.04
C HIS A 199 15.58 -2.83 14.44
N TYR A 200 15.02 -1.96 13.60
CA TYR A 200 13.67 -2.09 13.06
C TYR A 200 13.44 -3.36 12.22
N ASP A 201 14.51 -4.02 11.77
CA ASP A 201 14.52 -5.20 10.92
C ASP A 201 14.96 -6.48 11.65
N SER A 202 15.07 -6.44 12.98
CA SER A 202 15.55 -7.57 13.78
C SER A 202 14.71 -7.81 15.04
N ILE A 203 14.82 -9.00 15.65
CA ILE A 203 14.05 -9.34 16.86
C ILE A 203 14.43 -8.42 18.03
N GLU A 204 15.67 -7.93 18.07
CA GLU A 204 16.14 -6.95 19.06
C GLU A 204 15.34 -5.65 19.05
N GLY A 205 14.77 -5.26 17.90
CA GLY A 205 13.86 -4.13 17.80
C GLY A 205 12.44 -4.41 18.31
N ALA A 206 12.10 -5.65 18.65
CA ALA A 206 10.80 -6.01 19.19
C ALA A 206 10.61 -5.54 20.64
N TRP A 207 9.37 -5.51 21.12
CA TRP A 207 9.11 -5.31 22.55
C TRP A 207 9.65 -6.49 23.38
N SER A 208 10.07 -6.24 24.62
CA SER A 208 10.67 -7.26 25.51
C SER A 208 9.82 -8.53 25.62
N TRP A 209 8.49 -8.39 25.76
CA TRP A 209 7.58 -9.54 25.85
C TRP A 209 7.65 -10.45 24.61
N ALA A 210 7.86 -9.86 23.43
CA ALA A 210 7.94 -10.59 22.17
C ALA A 210 9.32 -11.23 22.01
N GLN A 211 10.39 -10.53 22.40
CA GLN A 211 11.74 -11.10 22.43
C GLN A 211 11.80 -12.33 23.34
N GLU A 212 11.30 -12.20 24.57
CA GLU A 212 11.26 -13.28 25.55
C GLU A 212 10.45 -14.48 25.06
N THR A 213 9.27 -14.23 24.49
CA THR A 213 8.40 -15.33 24.02
C THR A 213 8.98 -16.04 22.80
N LEU A 214 9.61 -15.33 21.87
CA LEU A 214 10.25 -15.93 20.70
C LEU A 214 11.50 -16.72 21.09
N CYS A 215 12.33 -16.18 21.99
CA CYS A 215 13.50 -16.86 22.53
C CYS A 215 13.11 -18.15 23.25
N LYS A 216 12.09 -18.10 24.11
CA LYS A 216 11.59 -19.28 24.84
C LYS A 216 11.16 -20.43 23.91
N HIS A 217 10.56 -20.09 22.77
CA HIS A 217 10.01 -21.05 21.81
C HIS A 217 10.91 -21.28 20.57
N ALA A 218 12.15 -20.77 20.58
CA ALA A 218 13.06 -20.88 19.45
C ALA A 218 13.36 -22.35 19.10
N SER A 219 13.54 -23.19 20.13
CA SER A 219 13.87 -24.61 20.03
C SER A 219 12.66 -25.54 19.87
N ASP A 220 11.44 -25.01 19.77
CA ASP A 220 10.25 -25.82 19.55
C ASP A 220 10.33 -26.58 18.21
N GLU A 221 9.87 -27.83 18.21
CA GLU A 221 9.85 -28.66 17.00
C GLU A 221 8.85 -28.09 15.98
N ARG A 222 9.32 -27.84 14.75
CA ARG A 222 8.51 -27.32 13.64
C ARG A 222 8.12 -28.45 12.68
N LYS A 223 6.82 -28.61 12.45
CA LYS A 223 6.24 -29.62 11.54
C LYS A 223 5.09 -28.97 10.75
N PRO A 224 5.24 -28.73 9.44
CA PRO A 224 6.45 -28.93 8.62
C PRO A 224 7.56 -27.91 8.95
N ALA A 225 8.80 -28.26 8.57
CA ALA A 225 9.96 -27.37 8.62
C ALA A 225 10.48 -27.15 7.18
N TYR A 226 10.03 -26.08 6.53
CA TYR A 226 10.40 -25.76 5.16
C TYR A 226 11.72 -25.00 5.08
N ALA A 227 12.48 -25.29 4.02
CA ALA A 227 13.58 -24.44 3.58
C ALA A 227 13.05 -23.20 2.84
N MET A 228 13.88 -22.17 2.80
CA MET A 228 13.61 -20.89 2.13
C MET A 228 13.19 -21.08 0.66
N GLU A 229 13.85 -21.97 -0.07
CA GLU A 229 13.60 -22.20 -1.50
C GLU A 229 12.21 -22.82 -1.74
N THR A 230 11.74 -23.66 -0.80
CA THR A 230 10.41 -24.28 -0.86
C THR A 230 9.33 -23.21 -0.65
N MET A 231 9.56 -22.31 0.31
CA MET A 231 8.68 -21.17 0.56
C MET A 231 8.67 -20.21 -0.64
N GLU A 232 9.84 -19.78 -1.13
CA GLU A 232 9.96 -18.83 -2.24
C GLU A 232 9.24 -19.33 -3.50
N LYS A 233 9.32 -20.64 -3.80
CA LYS A 233 8.65 -21.29 -4.94
C LYS A 233 7.17 -21.62 -4.72
N ALA A 234 6.57 -21.26 -3.59
CA ALA A 234 5.18 -21.58 -3.26
C ALA A 234 4.87 -23.09 -3.26
N GLN A 235 5.77 -23.91 -2.68
CA GLN A 235 5.71 -25.37 -2.67
C GLN A 235 5.47 -25.96 -1.27
N THR A 236 4.70 -25.26 -0.43
CA THR A 236 4.30 -25.76 0.90
C THR A 236 3.10 -26.69 0.81
N GLY A 237 2.71 -27.30 1.93
CA GLY A 237 1.49 -28.10 2.05
C GLY A 237 0.20 -27.28 2.21
N ASP A 238 0.30 -25.95 2.27
CA ASP A 238 -0.84 -25.04 2.43
C ASP A 238 -1.14 -24.32 1.10
N ASP A 239 -2.29 -24.64 0.51
CA ASP A 239 -2.70 -24.11 -0.80
C ASP A 239 -2.99 -22.60 -0.76
N LEU A 240 -3.50 -22.08 0.36
CA LEU A 240 -3.74 -20.65 0.57
C LEU A 240 -2.42 -19.89 0.67
N TRP A 241 -1.46 -20.41 1.44
CA TRP A 241 -0.14 -19.79 1.56
C TRP A 241 0.58 -19.78 0.21
N ASN A 242 0.54 -20.90 -0.51
CA ASN A 242 1.12 -21.00 -1.84
C ASN A 242 0.45 -20.04 -2.84
N ALA A 243 -0.88 -19.88 -2.79
CA ALA A 243 -1.59 -18.93 -3.64
C ALA A 243 -1.21 -17.47 -3.30
N ALA A 244 -1.05 -17.13 -2.02
CA ALA A 244 -0.58 -15.81 -1.61
C ALA A 244 0.86 -15.53 -2.07
N GLN A 245 1.76 -16.52 -1.95
CA GLN A 245 3.12 -16.42 -2.46
C GLN A 245 3.13 -16.27 -4.00
N ARG A 246 2.30 -17.02 -4.73
CA ARG A 246 2.18 -16.85 -6.18
C ARG A 246 1.64 -15.48 -6.55
N GLN A 247 0.66 -14.95 -5.81
CA GLN A 247 0.19 -13.57 -6.00
C GLN A 247 1.36 -12.59 -5.91
N LEU A 248 2.22 -12.71 -4.89
CA LEU A 248 3.42 -11.89 -4.76
C LEU A 248 4.33 -12.00 -6.00
N LEU A 249 4.63 -13.22 -6.43
CA LEU A 249 5.53 -13.46 -7.57
C LEU A 249 4.97 -12.93 -8.91
N THR A 250 3.65 -12.96 -9.10
CA THR A 250 3.03 -12.57 -10.38
C THR A 250 2.59 -11.11 -10.42
N GLU A 251 2.07 -10.59 -9.32
CA GLU A 251 1.51 -9.24 -9.25
C GLU A 251 2.43 -8.25 -8.54
N GLY A 252 3.48 -8.71 -7.88
CA GLY A 252 4.36 -7.89 -7.07
C GLY A 252 3.65 -7.26 -5.87
N LYS A 253 2.54 -7.83 -5.41
CA LYS A 253 1.77 -7.33 -4.26
C LYS A 253 0.89 -8.44 -3.68
N ILE A 254 1.00 -8.71 -2.38
CA ILE A 254 0.05 -9.59 -1.66
C ILE A 254 -1.14 -8.76 -1.20
N HIS A 255 -2.34 -9.34 -1.25
CA HIS A 255 -3.51 -8.73 -0.59
C HIS A 255 -3.25 -8.55 0.90
N GLY A 256 -3.50 -7.36 1.45
CA GLY A 256 -3.20 -6.99 2.85
C GLY A 256 -3.49 -8.11 3.86
N PHE A 257 -4.76 -8.55 3.97
CA PHE A 257 -5.15 -9.65 4.87
C PHE A 257 -4.24 -10.91 4.78
N LEU A 258 -3.86 -11.30 3.57
CA LEU A 258 -3.04 -12.48 3.34
C LEU A 258 -1.55 -12.26 3.64
N ARG A 259 -1.06 -11.02 3.63
CA ARG A 259 0.32 -10.70 4.05
C ARG A 259 0.54 -11.05 5.53
N MET A 260 -0.47 -10.87 6.40
CA MET A 260 -0.44 -11.38 7.79
C MET A 260 -0.33 -12.89 7.85
N TYR A 261 -1.23 -13.57 7.11
CA TYR A 261 -1.28 -15.03 7.09
C TYR A 261 0.06 -15.58 6.61
N TRP A 262 0.54 -15.03 5.50
CA TRP A 262 1.79 -15.38 4.85
C TRP A 262 2.99 -15.25 5.79
N ALA A 263 3.18 -14.09 6.42
CA ALA A 263 4.32 -13.87 7.33
C ALA A 263 4.23 -14.71 8.61
N LYS A 264 3.02 -14.90 9.17
CA LYS A 264 2.84 -15.78 10.36
C LYS A 264 3.14 -17.24 10.05
N LYS A 265 2.83 -17.71 8.84
CA LYS A 265 3.18 -19.06 8.41
C LYS A 265 4.68 -19.24 8.15
N ILE A 266 5.39 -18.18 7.75
CA ILE A 266 6.86 -18.20 7.71
C ILE A 266 7.42 -18.45 9.12
N LEU A 267 6.93 -17.74 10.15
CA LEU A 267 7.32 -18.01 11.55
C LEU A 267 6.99 -19.45 11.98
N GLU A 268 5.82 -19.97 11.61
CA GLU A 268 5.38 -21.31 12.00
C GLU A 268 6.24 -22.42 11.39
N TRP A 269 6.66 -22.28 10.13
CA TRP A 269 7.20 -23.38 9.34
C TRP A 269 8.66 -23.21 8.92
N HIS A 270 9.30 -22.06 9.13
CA HIS A 270 10.68 -21.90 8.70
C HIS A 270 11.62 -22.73 9.59
N ALA A 271 12.40 -23.62 8.97
CA ALA A 271 13.24 -24.58 9.69
C ALA A 271 14.29 -23.92 10.61
N GLY A 272 14.77 -22.73 10.23
CA GLY A 272 15.85 -22.02 10.93
C GLY A 272 15.44 -21.21 12.17
N GLY A 273 14.20 -21.29 12.65
CA GLY A 273 13.78 -20.52 13.83
C GLY A 273 13.23 -19.12 13.53
N PRO A 274 12.88 -18.34 14.57
CA PRO A 274 12.21 -17.06 14.42
C PRO A 274 13.09 -15.98 13.75
N GLU A 275 14.39 -15.96 14.01
CA GLU A 275 15.34 -15.03 13.37
C GLU A 275 15.44 -15.30 11.87
N ALA A 276 15.59 -16.57 11.49
CA ALA A 276 15.64 -16.96 10.08
C ALA A 276 14.29 -16.75 9.38
N ALA A 277 13.17 -16.97 10.09
CA ALA A 277 11.84 -16.67 9.59
C ALA A 277 11.66 -15.17 9.30
N LEU A 278 12.11 -14.31 10.21
CA LEU A 278 12.08 -12.86 10.02
C LEU A 278 12.90 -12.44 8.80
N ALA A 279 14.15 -12.91 8.72
CA ALA A 279 15.04 -12.61 7.60
C ALA A 279 14.45 -13.05 6.25
N VAL A 280 13.83 -14.24 6.18
CA VAL A 280 13.16 -14.71 4.95
C VAL A 280 11.91 -13.90 4.64
N GLY A 281 11.10 -13.55 5.64
CA GLY A 281 9.92 -12.71 5.46
C GLY A 281 10.28 -11.34 4.88
N LEU A 282 11.29 -10.67 5.45
CA LEU A 282 11.79 -9.39 4.97
C LEU A 282 12.39 -9.50 3.57
N ARG A 283 13.24 -10.51 3.31
CA ARG A 283 13.85 -10.70 1.99
C ARG A 283 12.81 -10.92 0.89
N LEU A 284 11.83 -11.81 1.12
CA LEU A 284 10.79 -12.11 0.14
C LEU A 284 9.90 -10.88 -0.10
N ASN A 285 9.60 -10.13 0.95
CA ASN A 285 8.85 -8.88 0.85
C ASN A 285 9.58 -7.87 -0.05
N ASP A 286 10.84 -7.61 0.24
CA ASP A 286 11.63 -6.57 -0.44
C ASP A 286 12.02 -6.98 -1.87
N ARG A 287 12.23 -8.27 -2.11
CA ARG A 287 12.58 -8.78 -3.44
C ARG A 287 11.43 -8.70 -4.43
N TYR A 288 10.20 -8.96 -3.98
CA TYR A 288 9.06 -9.15 -4.89
C TYR A 288 7.95 -8.11 -4.75
N SER A 289 7.80 -7.45 -3.59
CA SER A 289 6.73 -6.47 -3.43
C SER A 289 7.14 -5.14 -4.04
N ILE A 290 6.29 -4.56 -4.89
CA ILE A 290 6.49 -3.22 -5.45
C ILE A 290 6.36 -2.11 -4.39
N ASP A 291 5.73 -2.45 -3.26
CA ASP A 291 5.65 -1.64 -2.04
C ASP A 291 6.56 -2.20 -0.92
N GLY A 292 7.60 -2.95 -1.30
CA GLY A 292 8.64 -3.47 -0.40
C GLY A 292 9.75 -2.45 -0.15
N SER A 293 10.74 -2.79 0.68
CA SER A 293 11.84 -1.88 1.09
C SER A 293 11.33 -0.53 1.59
N ASP A 294 10.25 -0.60 2.35
CA ASP A 294 9.47 0.52 2.87
C ASP A 294 9.28 0.32 4.38
N PRO A 295 9.25 1.38 5.20
CA PRO A 295 8.92 1.29 6.63
C PRO A 295 7.66 0.44 6.88
N ASN A 296 6.67 0.54 6.00
CA ASN A 296 5.43 -0.25 6.12
C ASN A 296 5.64 -1.74 5.94
N GLY A 297 6.62 -2.15 5.13
CA GLY A 297 7.00 -3.54 4.93
C GLY A 297 7.63 -4.19 6.16
N PHE A 298 8.30 -3.39 7.00
CA PHE A 298 8.75 -3.86 8.30
C PHE A 298 7.58 -3.93 9.27
N VAL A 299 6.79 -2.87 9.42
CA VAL A 299 6.04 -2.68 10.67
C VAL A 299 4.57 -3.05 10.63
N VAL A 300 3.82 -2.74 9.57
CA VAL A 300 2.40 -2.44 9.80
C VAL A 300 1.56 -3.61 10.33
N GLY A 301 0.90 -3.35 11.47
CA GLY A 301 -0.40 -3.90 11.85
C GLY A 301 -0.82 -3.33 13.21
N ALA A 302 -2.11 -3.40 13.54
CA ALA A 302 -2.52 -3.48 14.94
C ALA A 302 -3.78 -4.34 15.12
N ALA A 303 -3.90 -4.93 16.30
CA ALA A 303 -5.23 -5.20 16.85
C ALA A 303 -5.90 -3.87 17.14
N ALA A 304 -7.20 -3.80 16.90
CA ALA A 304 -8.04 -2.84 17.61
C ALA A 304 -7.73 -2.90 19.12
N SER A 305 -7.14 -1.84 19.65
CA SER A 305 -7.52 -1.37 20.98
C SER A 305 -8.49 -0.22 20.80
N ASP A 306 -9.41 -0.10 21.74
CA ASP A 306 -10.67 0.62 21.65
C ASP A 306 -10.55 2.01 21.01
N ALA A 307 -11.18 2.18 19.84
CA ALA A 307 -11.58 3.51 19.41
C ALA A 307 -12.53 4.05 20.48
N ILE A 308 -12.18 5.18 21.10
CA ILE A 308 -12.99 5.89 22.09
C ILE A 308 -14.45 5.93 21.60
N GLY A 309 -15.32 5.11 22.22
CA GLY A 309 -16.76 5.07 21.96
C GLY A 309 -17.34 3.97 21.05
N SER A 310 -16.57 2.97 20.59
CA SER A 310 -17.12 1.85 19.79
C SER A 310 -17.06 0.51 20.55
N THR A 311 -18.21 -0.16 20.74
CA THR A 311 -18.32 -1.44 21.48
C THR A 311 -17.98 -2.69 20.67
N LYS A 312 -17.40 -2.55 19.47
CA LYS A 312 -16.90 -3.68 18.68
C LYS A 312 -15.53 -3.36 18.06
N PRO A 313 -14.50 -4.18 18.31
CA PRO A 313 -13.23 -4.06 17.60
C PRO A 313 -13.44 -4.40 16.12
N LEU A 314 -13.20 -3.45 15.22
CA LEU A 314 -13.10 -3.74 13.79
C LEU A 314 -11.75 -4.41 13.51
N PRO A 315 -11.69 -5.54 12.78
CA PRO A 315 -10.42 -6.10 12.33
C PRO A 315 -9.77 -5.14 11.33
N THR A 316 -8.67 -4.52 11.74
CA THR A 316 -7.80 -3.69 10.91
C THR A 316 -6.87 -4.57 10.07
N ALA A 317 -7.21 -4.76 8.79
CA ALA A 317 -6.26 -5.21 7.77
C ALA A 317 -5.92 -4.02 6.88
N THR A 318 -4.68 -3.58 7.01
CA THR A 318 -4.12 -2.50 6.23
C THR A 318 -3.90 -2.99 4.79
N ASP A 319 -3.77 -2.08 3.82
CA ASP A 319 -3.37 -2.44 2.44
C ASP A 319 -1.87 -2.84 2.38
N GLU A 320 -1.12 -2.56 3.46
CA GLU A 320 0.34 -2.69 3.63
C GLU A 320 0.59 -3.24 5.04
N LEU A 321 0.87 -4.53 5.22
CA LEU A 321 1.13 -5.15 6.54
C LEU A 321 2.60 -5.55 6.66
N GLY A 322 3.21 -5.31 7.80
CA GLY A 322 4.63 -5.54 8.03
C GLY A 322 4.97 -6.91 8.61
N VAL A 323 6.18 -7.35 8.30
CA VAL A 323 6.74 -8.62 8.77
C VAL A 323 6.99 -8.60 10.28
N MET A 324 7.42 -7.48 10.86
CA MET A 324 7.66 -7.28 12.29
C MET A 324 6.38 -7.32 13.12
N TRP A 325 5.26 -6.76 12.67
CA TRP A 325 3.98 -6.98 13.37
C TRP A 325 3.58 -8.46 13.31
N SER A 326 3.80 -9.11 12.16
CA SER A 326 3.38 -10.49 11.95
C SER A 326 4.18 -11.50 12.77
N ILE A 327 5.51 -11.34 12.82
CA ILE A 327 6.46 -12.28 13.41
C ILE A 327 6.87 -11.85 14.82
N CYS A 328 7.09 -10.56 15.04
CA CYS A 328 7.61 -9.99 16.29
C CYS A 328 6.56 -9.25 17.13
N GLY A 329 5.29 -9.17 16.69
CA GLY A 329 4.21 -8.57 17.47
C GLY A 329 4.37 -7.07 17.74
N ILE A 330 5.15 -6.36 16.92
CA ILE A 330 5.25 -4.89 16.98
C ILE A 330 3.85 -4.28 16.83
N HIS A 331 3.48 -3.36 17.71
CA HIS A 331 2.15 -2.72 17.77
C HIS A 331 0.98 -3.70 17.93
N ASP A 332 1.25 -4.92 18.40
CA ASP A 332 0.25 -5.88 18.87
C ASP A 332 0.40 -6.12 20.38
N GLN A 333 -0.62 -6.74 20.97
CA GLN A 333 -0.58 -7.27 22.31
C GLN A 333 -0.13 -8.75 22.31
N GLY A 334 0.25 -9.25 23.48
CA GLY A 334 0.46 -10.68 23.69
C GLY A 334 -0.86 -11.46 23.68
N TRP A 335 -0.85 -12.63 23.07
CA TRP A 335 -1.97 -13.57 22.98
C TRP A 335 -1.70 -14.84 23.79
N SER A 336 -2.67 -15.76 23.80
CA SER A 336 -2.51 -17.07 24.45
C SER A 336 -1.26 -17.79 23.95
N GLU A 337 -0.44 -18.23 24.90
CA GLU A 337 0.84 -18.88 24.62
C GLU A 337 0.64 -20.22 23.92
N ARG A 338 1.47 -20.50 22.90
CA ARG A 338 1.45 -21.75 22.14
C ARG A 338 2.85 -22.10 21.64
N ALA A 339 3.07 -23.37 21.30
CA ALA A 339 4.32 -23.79 20.70
C ALA A 339 4.64 -22.98 19.42
N ILE A 340 5.93 -22.73 19.19
CA ILE A 340 6.53 -21.95 18.09
C ILE A 340 6.26 -20.45 18.19
N PHE A 341 5.00 -20.03 18.31
CA PHE A 341 4.63 -18.61 18.34
C PHE A 341 4.84 -17.97 19.71
N GLY A 342 4.86 -18.75 20.79
CA GLY A 342 4.69 -18.23 22.13
C GLY A 342 3.41 -17.39 22.21
N LYS A 343 3.54 -16.12 22.59
CA LYS A 343 2.44 -15.15 22.71
C LYS A 343 2.18 -14.33 21.44
N ILE A 344 2.88 -14.59 20.34
CA ILE A 344 2.61 -13.91 19.06
C ILE A 344 1.23 -14.32 18.53
N ARG A 345 0.47 -13.36 17.98
CA ARG A 345 -0.86 -13.63 17.43
C ARG A 345 -0.81 -14.75 16.39
N TYR A 346 -1.61 -15.79 16.59
CA TYR A 346 -1.74 -16.90 15.67
C TYR A 346 -2.80 -16.68 14.59
N MET A 347 -2.53 -17.15 13.38
CA MET A 347 -3.51 -17.25 12.29
C MET A 347 -3.44 -18.65 11.66
N ASN A 348 -4.59 -19.26 11.41
CA ASN A 348 -4.67 -20.58 10.78
C ASN A 348 -5.63 -20.62 9.60
N TYR A 349 -5.47 -21.67 8.80
CA TYR A 349 -6.26 -21.94 7.61
C TYR A 349 -7.77 -21.97 7.91
N ALA A 350 -8.17 -22.70 8.95
CA ALA A 350 -9.57 -22.80 9.36
C ALA A 350 -10.17 -21.43 9.74
N GLY A 351 -9.38 -20.54 10.36
CA GLY A 351 -9.77 -19.16 10.65
C GLY A 351 -9.97 -18.32 9.40
N CYS A 352 -9.11 -18.50 8.39
CA CYS A 352 -9.26 -17.85 7.09
C CYS A 352 -10.51 -18.36 6.35
N LYS A 353 -10.77 -19.67 6.39
CA LYS A 353 -11.92 -20.33 5.76
C LYS A 353 -13.26 -19.80 6.29
N ARG A 354 -13.31 -19.37 7.55
CA ARG A 354 -14.50 -18.73 8.15
C ARG A 354 -14.69 -17.28 7.71
N LYS A 355 -13.66 -16.63 7.17
CA LYS A 355 -13.68 -15.20 6.82
C LYS A 355 -13.91 -14.94 5.33
N PHE A 356 -13.42 -15.80 4.45
CA PHE A 356 -13.60 -15.67 2.99
C PHE A 356 -13.51 -17.02 2.28
N ASN A 357 -13.87 -17.04 0.99
CA ASN A 357 -13.81 -18.24 0.17
C ASN A 357 -12.36 -18.51 -0.30
N ILE A 358 -11.67 -19.40 0.42
CA ILE A 358 -10.29 -19.79 0.09
C ILE A 358 -10.21 -20.40 -1.31
N ALA A 359 -11.12 -21.31 -1.68
CA ALA A 359 -11.08 -21.98 -2.97
C ALA A 359 -11.18 -20.98 -4.14
N GLN A 360 -12.03 -19.95 -4.00
CA GLN A 360 -12.12 -18.85 -4.96
C GLN A 360 -10.82 -18.04 -5.05
N PHE A 361 -10.15 -17.77 -3.92
CA PHE A 361 -8.86 -17.10 -3.92
C PHE A 361 -7.79 -17.95 -4.62
N VAL A 362 -7.65 -19.21 -4.22
CA VAL A 362 -6.66 -20.16 -4.75
C VAL A 362 -6.84 -20.38 -6.25
N ALA A 363 -8.09 -20.43 -6.73
CA ALA A 363 -8.38 -20.58 -8.16
C ALA A 363 -7.83 -19.43 -9.05
N ARG A 364 -7.58 -18.25 -8.49
CA ARG A 364 -6.95 -17.12 -9.22
C ARG A 364 -5.44 -17.27 -9.35
N TYR A 365 -4.82 -18.05 -8.46
CA TYR A 365 -3.38 -18.28 -8.42
C TYR A 365 -3.11 -19.80 -8.36
N PRO A 366 -3.42 -20.56 -9.42
CA PRO A 366 -3.18 -22.00 -9.47
C PRO A 366 -1.67 -22.32 -9.45
N SER A 367 -1.34 -23.57 -9.14
CA SER A 367 0.03 -24.11 -9.08
C SER A 367 0.76 -24.05 -10.41
#